data_AF-A0A0G1FTM1-F1
#
_entry.id   AF-A0A0G1FTM1-F1
#
_cell.length_a   1.000
_cell.length_b   1.000
_cell.length_c   1.000
_cell.angle_alpha   90.00
_cell.angle_beta   90.00
_cell.angle_gamma   90.00
#
_symmetry.space_group_name_H-M   'P 1'
#
loop_
_entity.id
_entity.type
_entity.pdbx_description
1 polymer ?
#
loop_
_entity_poly.entity_id
_entity_poly.type
_entity_poly.pdbx_seq_one_letter_code
_entity_poly.pdbx_strand_id
1 'polypeptide(L)'
;MTNKNSALGPLEVLANDGVVVEVIQGQAKITMESAEKILTAPASQEIAKGARVETLAGGQANIIFSSGSVARLDSVTSVDLSDYQSLKQNIKVKLYLNSGNLWSRVQRLLDAEGEYEVKTSNTVAVVRGTAFNVSWLNNQTRVDVLNNKVSVAAIDSQTGQILPGGQADIEAGKFVRVDSANLPSVQKPLVSETITPQDLEKPWYQVNLNNDKKIDGALVNFGDNISRSQVKEVLSAVVSLKIKTAPKEDILKNKPVGSAEASVPASAVPSASASPEILIKPTKSLTPSLKPAPVAEQKLTITGVSPNTAPGNGYQYTRLTISGTAFSSNCQAFLGSHALENMKLVSASVLEGTLGANIAPAVYDISVNCNGQKAVLSKAFNVYEPKE
;
A
#
# COMPACT_ATOMS: atom_id res chain seq x y z
N MET A 1 -11.98 39.68 1.27
CA MET A 1 -12.64 38.36 1.10
C MET A 1 -11.53 37.34 0.90
N THR A 2 -11.12 36.66 1.96
CA THR A 2 -10.06 35.65 1.92
C THR A 2 -10.57 34.38 1.27
N ASN A 3 -9.84 33.92 0.27
CA ASN A 3 -10.10 32.74 -0.53
C ASN A 3 -10.00 31.48 0.37
N LYS A 4 -11.11 31.06 0.98
CA LYS A 4 -11.23 29.82 1.76
C LYS A 4 -11.48 28.66 0.79
N ASN A 5 -10.41 28.14 0.20
CA ASN A 5 -10.44 26.81 -0.43
C ASN A 5 -9.15 26.04 -0.12
N SER A 6 -8.68 26.16 1.13
CA SER A 6 -7.67 25.27 1.68
C SER A 6 -8.35 23.94 2.01
N ALA A 7 -7.90 22.85 1.38
CA ALA A 7 -8.31 21.49 1.75
C ALA A 7 -8.12 21.28 3.27
N LEU A 8 -9.09 20.63 3.92
CA LEU A 8 -9.05 20.36 5.36
C LEU A 8 -7.76 19.60 5.71
N GLY A 9 -7.12 19.97 6.82
CA GLY A 9 -5.94 19.25 7.31
C GLY A 9 -6.31 17.85 7.83
N PRO A 10 -5.35 16.90 7.96
CA PRO A 10 -5.63 15.54 8.43
C PRO A 10 -6.42 15.46 9.74
N LEU A 11 -6.05 16.27 10.74
CA LEU A 11 -6.75 16.31 12.02
C LEU A 11 -8.19 16.83 11.89
N GLU A 12 -8.44 17.74 10.96
CA GLU A 12 -9.76 18.30 10.71
C GLU A 12 -10.67 17.30 9.97
N VAL A 13 -10.13 16.56 9.01
CA VAL A 13 -10.82 15.43 8.36
C VAL A 13 -11.20 14.38 9.41
N LEU A 14 -10.26 13.97 10.26
CA LEU A 14 -10.48 12.96 11.28
C LEU A 14 -11.48 13.43 12.35
N ALA A 15 -11.43 14.70 12.75
CA ALA A 15 -12.41 15.29 13.67
C ALA A 15 -13.83 15.35 13.07
N ASN A 16 -13.93 15.39 11.74
CA ASN A 16 -15.19 15.34 11.00
C ASN A 16 -15.54 13.92 10.53
N ASP A 17 -15.09 12.90 11.27
CA ASP A 17 -15.43 11.50 11.03
C ASP A 17 -14.88 10.88 9.72
N GLY A 18 -13.96 11.56 9.04
CA GLY A 18 -13.33 11.08 7.81
C GLY A 18 -12.24 10.02 8.04
N VAL A 19 -11.66 9.54 6.94
CA VAL A 19 -10.52 8.63 6.91
C VAL A 19 -9.40 9.28 6.13
N VAL A 20 -8.18 9.23 6.66
CA VAL A 20 -7.01 9.84 6.02
C VAL A 20 -6.01 8.77 5.64
N VAL A 21 -5.56 8.78 4.39
CA VAL A 21 -4.32 8.13 4.00
C VAL A 21 -3.18 9.11 4.16
N GLU A 22 -2.12 8.67 4.82
CA GLU A 22 -0.85 9.39 4.86
C GLU A 22 0.24 8.51 4.27
N VAL A 23 0.96 9.00 3.27
CA VAL A 23 2.17 8.35 2.72
C VAL A 23 3.38 8.81 3.55
N ILE A 24 4.03 7.87 4.25
CA ILE A 24 5.19 8.16 5.13
C ILE A 24 6.52 8.07 4.38
N GLN A 25 6.59 7.18 3.40
CA GLN A 25 7.81 6.89 2.66
C GLN A 25 7.44 6.55 1.22
N GLY A 26 8.32 6.88 0.28
CA GLY A 26 8.14 6.54 -1.14
C GLY A 26 6.83 7.10 -1.69
N GLN A 27 6.10 6.24 -2.41
CA GLN A 27 4.87 6.63 -3.10
C GLN A 27 3.74 5.64 -2.82
N ALA A 28 2.51 6.15 -2.84
CA ALA A 28 1.30 5.33 -2.87
C ALA A 28 0.34 5.84 -3.95
N LYS A 29 -0.30 4.90 -4.65
CA LYS A 29 -1.39 5.18 -5.57
C LYS A 29 -2.71 5.01 -4.85
N ILE A 30 -3.57 6.02 -4.95
CA ILE A 30 -4.92 6.03 -4.40
C ILE A 30 -5.90 5.99 -5.56
N THR A 31 -6.81 5.03 -5.55
CA THR A 31 -7.88 4.92 -6.55
C THR A 31 -9.22 5.14 -5.89
N MET A 32 -10.03 6.06 -6.39
CA MET A 32 -11.38 6.38 -5.89
C MET A 32 -12.33 6.53 -7.08
N GLU A 33 -13.46 5.82 -7.09
CA GLU A 33 -14.51 5.94 -8.13
C GLU A 33 -14.00 5.83 -9.59
N SER A 34 -12.81 5.26 -9.82
CA SER A 34 -12.03 5.16 -11.09
C SER A 34 -10.95 6.23 -11.34
N ALA A 35 -10.85 7.28 -10.53
CA ALA A 35 -9.74 8.22 -10.60
C ALA A 35 -8.53 7.67 -9.84
N GLU A 36 -7.36 7.69 -10.48
CA GLU A 36 -6.08 7.33 -9.85
C GLU A 36 -5.27 8.58 -9.52
N LYS A 37 -4.67 8.60 -8.33
CA LYS A 37 -3.76 9.67 -7.91
C LYS A 37 -2.56 9.08 -7.19
N ILE A 38 -1.37 9.45 -7.64
CA ILE A 38 -0.12 9.11 -6.95
C ILE A 38 0.20 10.20 -5.93
N LEU A 39 0.45 9.78 -4.69
CA LEU A 39 0.94 10.60 -3.60
C LEU A 39 2.40 10.24 -3.33
N THR A 40 3.25 11.25 -3.16
CA THR A 40 4.66 11.09 -2.79
C THR A 40 4.85 11.59 -1.37
N ALA A 41 5.55 10.81 -0.53
CA ALA A 41 5.80 11.19 0.85
C ALA A 41 6.62 12.49 0.97
N PRO A 42 6.35 13.33 1.99
CA PRO A 42 5.21 13.26 2.90
C PRO A 42 3.96 13.85 2.23
N ALA A 43 2.88 13.07 2.18
CA ALA A 43 1.59 13.55 1.67
C ALA A 43 0.44 12.88 2.40
N SER A 44 -0.68 13.58 2.51
CA SER A 44 -1.91 13.08 3.10
C SER A 44 -3.10 13.37 2.20
N GLN A 45 -4.11 12.52 2.26
CA GLN A 45 -5.35 12.67 1.52
C GLN A 45 -6.50 12.00 2.24
N GLU A 46 -7.64 12.67 2.30
CA GLU A 46 -8.90 12.05 2.69
C GLU A 46 -9.32 10.99 1.66
N ILE A 47 -9.78 9.84 2.15
CA ILE A 47 -10.36 8.78 1.34
C ILE A 47 -11.75 8.41 1.86
N ALA A 48 -12.57 7.86 0.96
CA ALA A 48 -13.90 7.35 1.28
C ALA A 48 -13.98 5.84 1.09
N LYS A 49 -15.10 5.25 1.53
CA LYS A 49 -15.46 3.86 1.23
C LYS A 49 -15.34 3.59 -0.28
N GLY A 50 -14.80 2.42 -0.62
CA GLY A 50 -14.53 2.01 -2.00
C GLY A 50 -13.17 2.47 -2.53
N ALA A 51 -12.39 3.24 -1.75
CA ALA A 51 -11.03 3.60 -2.14
C ALA A 51 -10.08 2.40 -2.07
N ARG A 52 -9.15 2.34 -3.02
CA ARG A 52 -7.98 1.44 -3.00
C ARG A 52 -6.72 2.24 -2.69
N VAL A 53 -5.89 1.71 -1.80
CA VAL A 53 -4.58 2.27 -1.43
C VAL A 53 -3.52 1.25 -1.80
N GLU A 54 -2.59 1.63 -2.67
CA GLU A 54 -1.51 0.76 -3.15
C GLU A 54 -0.17 1.43 -2.87
N THR A 55 0.60 0.93 -1.91
CA THR A 55 1.99 1.37 -1.72
C THR A 55 2.85 0.80 -2.82
N LEU A 56 3.65 1.66 -3.46
CA LEU A 56 4.60 1.23 -4.48
C LEU A 56 5.87 0.67 -3.83
N ALA A 57 6.84 0.25 -4.62
CA ALA A 57 8.11 -0.24 -4.10
C ALA A 57 8.83 0.83 -3.25
N GLY A 58 9.25 0.46 -2.04
CA GLY A 58 9.80 1.38 -1.04
C GLY A 58 8.76 2.35 -0.46
N GLY A 59 7.50 2.23 -0.84
CA GLY A 59 6.39 3.04 -0.36
C GLY A 59 5.86 2.51 0.97
N GLN A 60 5.51 3.39 1.88
CA GLN A 60 4.76 3.03 3.09
C GLN A 60 3.67 4.05 3.33
N ALA A 61 2.51 3.59 3.79
CA ALA A 61 1.36 4.44 4.05
C ALA A 61 0.61 4.01 5.31
N ASN A 62 -0.08 4.96 5.92
CA ASN A 62 -1.00 4.73 7.03
C ASN A 62 -2.41 5.09 6.56
N ILE A 63 -3.38 4.24 6.83
CA ILE A 63 -4.80 4.59 6.82
C ILE A 63 -5.20 4.86 8.26
N ILE A 64 -5.62 6.09 8.54
CA ILE A 64 -5.99 6.57 9.87
C ILE A 64 -7.49 6.78 9.89
N PHE A 65 -8.15 6.13 10.84
CA PHE A 65 -9.59 6.21 11.03
C PHE A 65 -9.93 7.23 12.12
N SER A 66 -11.10 7.86 12.03
CA SER A 66 -11.53 8.83 13.07
C SER A 66 -11.66 8.21 14.47
N SER A 67 -11.72 6.87 14.58
CA SER A 67 -11.69 6.14 15.85
C SER A 67 -10.32 6.11 16.54
N GLY A 68 -9.27 6.62 15.90
CA GLY A 68 -7.89 6.51 16.38
C GLY A 68 -7.22 5.17 16.03
N SER A 69 -7.95 4.26 15.38
CA SER A 69 -7.36 3.04 14.80
C SER A 69 -6.48 3.40 13.60
N VAL A 70 -5.47 2.57 13.34
CA VAL A 70 -4.52 2.77 12.23
C VAL A 70 -4.24 1.45 11.54
N ALA A 71 -4.31 1.44 10.22
CA ALA A 71 -3.77 0.36 9.38
C ALA A 71 -2.52 0.87 8.66
N ARG A 72 -1.39 0.18 8.80
CA ARG A 72 -0.11 0.56 8.21
C ARG A 72 0.25 -0.44 7.12
N LEU A 73 0.45 0.07 5.93
CA LEU A 73 0.77 -0.69 4.73
C LEU A 73 2.28 -0.68 4.55
N ASP A 74 2.86 -1.88 4.46
CA ASP A 74 4.26 -2.07 4.06
C ASP A 74 4.43 -1.76 2.56
N SER A 75 5.66 -1.83 2.04
CA SER A 75 5.94 -1.73 0.61
C SER A 75 5.22 -2.80 -0.21
N VAL A 76 4.76 -2.42 -1.41
CA VAL A 76 4.04 -3.31 -2.33
C VAL A 76 2.80 -3.96 -1.69
N THR A 77 1.96 -3.13 -1.07
CA THR A 77 0.75 -3.55 -0.37
C THR A 77 -0.46 -2.85 -0.98
N SER A 78 -1.49 -3.63 -1.32
CA SER A 78 -2.74 -3.14 -1.92
C SER A 78 -3.91 -3.47 -1.00
N VAL A 79 -4.61 -2.44 -0.52
CA VAL A 79 -5.74 -2.56 0.42
C VAL A 79 -6.93 -1.76 -0.07
N ASP A 80 -8.11 -2.38 -0.07
CA ASP A 80 -9.37 -1.70 -0.29
C ASP A 80 -10.02 -1.33 1.04
N LEU A 81 -10.50 -0.09 1.14
CA LEU A 81 -11.44 0.32 2.18
C LEU A 81 -12.85 -0.11 1.76
N SER A 82 -13.18 -1.38 1.99
CA SER A 82 -14.43 -1.99 1.52
C SER A 82 -15.67 -1.44 2.22
N ASP A 83 -15.56 -1.14 3.51
CA ASP A 83 -16.64 -0.49 4.26
C ASP A 83 -16.08 0.37 5.40
N TYR A 84 -16.76 1.48 5.66
CA TYR A 84 -16.42 2.40 6.75
C TYR A 84 -17.67 3.07 7.31
N GLN A 85 -17.83 3.01 8.63
CA GLN A 85 -18.84 3.76 9.38
C GLN A 85 -18.18 4.43 10.59
N SER A 86 -18.54 5.69 10.81
CA SER A 86 -17.85 6.57 11.75
C SER A 86 -18.41 6.54 13.16
N LEU A 87 -17.81 7.36 14.04
CA LEU A 87 -18.14 7.44 15.47
C LEU A 87 -19.59 7.85 15.73
N LYS A 88 -20.21 8.65 14.87
CA LYS A 88 -21.61 9.09 15.06
C LYS A 88 -22.64 7.96 14.90
N GLN A 89 -22.23 6.82 14.35
CA GLN A 89 -23.04 5.62 14.19
C GLN A 89 -22.45 4.49 15.05
N ASN A 90 -22.19 3.33 14.42
CA ASN A 90 -21.38 2.24 14.96
C ASN A 90 -20.04 2.24 14.23
N ILE A 91 -18.94 2.00 14.95
CA ILE A 91 -17.62 1.98 14.31
C ILE A 91 -17.54 0.72 13.47
N LYS A 92 -17.38 0.88 12.16
CA LYS A 92 -17.15 -0.25 11.25
C LYS A 92 -15.98 0.08 10.36
N VAL A 93 -15.02 -0.83 10.32
CA VAL A 93 -13.89 -0.79 9.39
C VAL A 93 -13.77 -2.17 8.76
N LYS A 94 -13.98 -2.26 7.46
CA LYS A 94 -13.72 -3.48 6.68
C LYS A 94 -12.66 -3.19 5.64
N LEU A 95 -11.53 -3.87 5.76
CA LEU A 95 -10.41 -3.78 4.84
C LEU A 95 -10.29 -5.08 4.06
N TYR A 96 -10.07 -4.98 2.76
CA TYR A 96 -9.70 -6.13 1.94
C TYR A 96 -8.24 -6.00 1.51
N LEU A 97 -7.37 -6.86 2.03
CA LEU A 97 -5.96 -6.94 1.69
C LEU A 97 -5.82 -7.77 0.40
N ASN A 98 -5.63 -7.08 -0.72
CA ASN A 98 -5.45 -7.68 -2.05
C ASN A 98 -4.07 -8.33 -2.20
N SER A 99 -3.05 -7.75 -1.56
CA SER A 99 -1.65 -8.22 -1.55
C SER A 99 -0.83 -7.46 -0.51
N GLY A 100 0.26 -8.09 -0.06
CA GLY A 100 1.27 -7.43 0.76
C GLY A 100 1.10 -7.68 2.25
N ASN A 101 1.44 -6.68 3.06
CA ASN A 101 1.55 -6.82 4.50
C ASN A 101 0.95 -5.60 5.22
N LEU A 102 0.00 -5.86 6.13
CA LEU A 102 -0.83 -4.86 6.79
C LEU A 102 -0.72 -5.02 8.31
N TRP A 103 -0.23 -4.00 8.97
CA TRP A 103 -0.24 -3.92 10.43
C TRP A 103 -1.41 -3.08 10.91
N SER A 104 -2.26 -3.64 11.76
CA SER A 104 -3.44 -2.95 12.28
C SER A 104 -3.31 -2.77 13.78
N ARG A 105 -3.36 -1.50 14.22
CA ARG A 105 -3.57 -1.12 15.62
C ARG A 105 -5.01 -0.65 15.76
N VAL A 106 -5.82 -1.41 16.47
CA VAL A 106 -7.26 -1.14 16.64
C VAL A 106 -7.51 -0.54 18.01
N GLN A 107 -7.95 0.72 18.02
CA GLN A 107 -8.36 1.41 19.24
C GLN A 107 -9.74 0.90 19.68
N ARG A 108 -9.85 0.54 20.96
CA ARG A 108 -11.13 0.20 21.58
C ARG A 108 -11.74 1.45 22.24
N LEU A 109 -13.04 1.66 22.01
CA LEU A 109 -13.81 2.69 22.69
C LEU A 109 -14.77 2.06 23.70
N LEU A 110 -14.94 2.70 24.86
CA LEU A 110 -15.82 2.22 25.94
C LEU A 110 -17.30 2.35 25.59
N ASP A 111 -17.64 3.40 24.86
CA ASP A 111 -18.98 3.85 24.53
C ASP A 111 -19.40 3.52 23.08
N ALA A 112 -18.64 2.63 22.41
CA ALA A 112 -18.97 2.15 21.09
C ALA A 112 -18.67 0.66 20.93
N GLU A 113 -19.65 -0.08 20.43
CA GLU A 113 -19.38 -1.37 19.80
C GLU A 113 -18.78 -1.09 18.41
N GLY A 114 -17.67 -1.77 18.12
CA GLY A 114 -16.91 -1.56 16.91
C GLY A 114 -16.57 -2.88 16.23
N GLU A 115 -16.72 -2.91 14.91
CA GLU A 115 -16.31 -4.02 14.06
C GLU A 115 -15.07 -3.60 13.28
N TYR A 116 -13.95 -4.29 13.49
CA TYR A 116 -12.76 -4.15 12.67
C TYR A 116 -12.46 -5.49 12.01
N GLU A 117 -12.50 -5.52 10.68
CA GLU A 117 -12.32 -6.72 9.87
C GLU A 117 -11.21 -6.49 8.85
N VAL A 118 -10.28 -7.45 8.77
CA VAL A 118 -9.34 -7.56 7.65
C VAL A 118 -9.63 -8.87 6.93
N LYS A 119 -9.96 -8.78 5.65
CA LYS A 119 -10.24 -9.90 4.78
C LYS A 119 -9.14 -10.04 3.73
N THR A 120 -8.77 -11.27 3.40
CA THR A 120 -7.96 -11.62 2.23
C THR A 120 -8.80 -12.49 1.29
N SER A 121 -8.18 -13.06 0.26
CA SER A 121 -8.90 -14.00 -0.62
C SER A 121 -9.37 -15.27 0.09
N ASN A 122 -8.70 -15.72 1.15
CA ASN A 122 -8.98 -17.00 1.80
C ASN A 122 -9.17 -16.92 3.32
N THR A 123 -9.16 -15.72 3.91
CA THR A 123 -9.25 -15.53 5.36
C THR A 123 -10.04 -14.27 5.72
N VAL A 124 -10.75 -14.32 6.84
CA VAL A 124 -11.34 -13.16 7.51
C VAL A 124 -10.81 -13.11 8.95
N ALA A 125 -10.28 -11.97 9.37
CA ALA A 125 -9.84 -11.70 10.74
C ALA A 125 -10.73 -10.60 11.34
N VAL A 126 -11.45 -10.93 12.40
CA VAL A 126 -12.35 -10.02 13.13
C VAL A 126 -11.74 -9.67 14.48
N VAL A 127 -11.73 -8.38 14.78
CA VAL A 127 -10.91 -7.82 15.85
C VAL A 127 -11.69 -6.85 16.72
N ARG A 128 -11.48 -6.98 18.03
CA ARG A 128 -11.95 -6.03 19.04
C ARG A 128 -10.80 -5.60 19.97
N GLY A 129 -10.10 -4.53 19.60
CA GLY A 129 -9.07 -3.91 20.43
C GLY A 129 -7.76 -4.70 20.50
N THR A 130 -6.96 -4.67 19.43
CA THR A 130 -5.63 -5.30 19.40
C THR A 130 -4.69 -4.68 18.36
N ALA A 131 -3.39 -4.94 18.55
CA ALA A 131 -2.39 -4.88 17.50
C ALA A 131 -2.21 -6.27 16.87
N PHE A 132 -2.34 -6.36 15.56
CA PHE A 132 -2.17 -7.59 14.80
C PHE A 132 -1.62 -7.29 13.40
N ASN A 133 -0.99 -8.29 12.79
CA ASN A 133 -0.48 -8.21 11.43
C ASN A 133 -1.21 -9.21 10.54
N VAL A 134 -1.58 -8.82 9.33
CA VAL A 134 -2.11 -9.71 8.29
C VAL A 134 -1.25 -9.56 7.05
N SER A 135 -0.69 -10.66 6.55
CA SER A 135 0.00 -10.68 5.26
C SER A 135 -0.71 -11.60 4.28
N TRP A 136 -0.87 -11.16 3.03
CA TRP A 136 -1.31 -11.96 1.90
C TRP A 136 -0.19 -12.04 0.86
N LEU A 137 0.58 -13.14 0.93
CA LEU A 137 1.78 -13.35 0.12
C LEU A 137 1.81 -14.81 -0.34
N ASN A 138 2.23 -15.08 -1.57
CA ASN A 138 2.42 -16.44 -2.09
C ASN A 138 1.18 -17.34 -1.90
N ASN A 139 -0.02 -16.80 -2.14
CA ASN A 139 -1.31 -17.48 -1.93
C ASN A 139 -1.53 -17.99 -0.49
N GLN A 140 -0.91 -17.32 0.47
CA GLN A 140 -0.99 -17.64 1.88
C GLN A 140 -1.36 -16.41 2.68
N THR A 141 -2.36 -16.57 3.56
CA THR A 141 -2.61 -15.61 4.63
C THR A 141 -1.83 -16.04 5.86
N ARG A 142 -1.13 -15.09 6.47
CA ARG A 142 -0.62 -15.23 7.85
C ARG A 142 -1.24 -14.12 8.68
N VAL A 143 -1.78 -14.48 9.85
CA VAL A 143 -2.32 -13.54 10.84
C VAL A 143 -1.53 -13.69 12.12
N ASP A 144 -0.80 -12.66 12.53
CA ASP A 144 -0.01 -12.61 13.75
C ASP A 144 -0.71 -11.73 14.79
N VAL A 145 -0.94 -12.23 15.99
CA VAL A 145 -1.65 -11.51 17.05
C VAL A 145 -0.65 -11.09 18.12
N LEU A 146 -0.51 -9.78 18.31
CA LEU A 146 0.49 -9.23 19.22
C LEU A 146 -0.11 -8.94 20.59
N ASN A 147 -1.36 -8.44 20.63
CA ASN A 147 -2.08 -8.15 21.87
C ASN A 147 -3.41 -8.94 21.92
N ASN A 148 -3.96 -9.14 23.12
CA ASN A 148 -5.30 -9.73 23.33
C ASN A 148 -5.61 -10.96 22.46
N LYS A 149 -6.62 -10.86 21.59
CA LYS A 149 -7.17 -11.97 20.81
C LYS A 149 -7.76 -11.49 19.47
N VAL A 150 -7.66 -12.32 18.44
CA VAL A 150 -8.29 -12.13 17.13
C VAL A 150 -9.08 -13.38 16.76
N SER A 151 -10.32 -13.22 16.31
CA SER A 151 -11.11 -14.33 15.77
C SER A 151 -10.84 -14.46 14.27
N VAL A 152 -10.32 -15.60 13.83
CA VAL A 152 -9.93 -15.86 12.45
C VAL A 152 -10.80 -16.97 11.85
N ALA A 153 -11.23 -16.78 10.61
CA ALA A 153 -11.92 -17.79 9.83
C ALA A 153 -11.27 -17.92 8.45
N ALA A 154 -10.84 -19.14 8.08
CA ALA A 154 -10.53 -19.49 6.72
C ALA A 154 -11.83 -19.58 5.91
N ILE A 155 -11.82 -19.00 4.72
CA ILE A 155 -12.98 -18.90 3.84
C ILE A 155 -12.65 -19.44 2.45
N ASP A 156 -13.68 -19.94 1.77
CA ASP A 156 -13.64 -20.23 0.36
C ASP A 156 -13.54 -18.92 -0.45
N SER A 157 -12.63 -18.87 -1.41
CA SER A 157 -12.30 -17.62 -2.11
C SER A 157 -13.34 -17.17 -3.13
N GLN A 158 -14.22 -18.08 -3.56
CA GLN A 158 -15.27 -17.78 -4.54
C GLN A 158 -16.58 -17.41 -3.85
N THR A 159 -16.95 -18.17 -2.83
CA THR A 159 -18.23 -18.05 -2.15
C THR A 159 -18.16 -17.18 -0.88
N GLY A 160 -16.97 -17.01 -0.31
CA GLY A 160 -16.76 -16.33 0.96
C GLY A 160 -17.29 -17.11 2.17
N GLN A 161 -17.73 -18.36 1.99
CA GLN A 161 -18.21 -19.19 3.09
C GLN A 161 -17.05 -19.67 3.97
N ILE A 162 -17.32 -19.76 5.27
CA ILE A 162 -16.36 -20.29 6.24
C ILE A 162 -16.16 -21.77 5.99
N LEU A 163 -14.90 -22.18 5.90
CA LEU A 163 -14.54 -23.57 5.69
C LEU A 163 -14.75 -24.38 6.99
N PRO A 164 -15.26 -25.62 6.91
CA PRO A 164 -15.36 -26.50 8.08
C PRO A 164 -14.01 -26.66 8.78
N GLY A 165 -13.95 -26.51 10.10
CA GLY A 165 -12.69 -26.55 10.85
C GLY A 165 -11.75 -25.36 10.60
N GLY A 166 -12.18 -24.37 9.81
CA GLY A 166 -11.40 -23.18 9.46
C GLY A 166 -11.49 -22.02 10.45
N GLN A 167 -12.18 -22.18 11.58
CA GLN A 167 -12.32 -21.11 12.59
C GLN A 167 -11.37 -21.33 13.76
N ALA A 168 -10.71 -20.26 14.21
CA ALA A 168 -9.86 -20.27 15.40
C ALA A 168 -9.82 -18.89 16.07
N ASP A 169 -9.78 -18.89 17.40
CA ASP A 169 -9.44 -17.72 18.19
C ASP A 169 -7.93 -17.73 18.46
N ILE A 170 -7.25 -16.69 18.01
CA ILE A 170 -5.79 -16.58 18.07
C ILE A 170 -5.42 -15.61 19.19
N GLU A 171 -4.71 -16.11 20.19
CA GLU A 171 -4.27 -15.32 21.35
C GLU A 171 -2.98 -14.54 21.05
N ALA A 172 -2.70 -13.53 21.87
CA ALA A 172 -1.44 -12.79 21.86
C ALA A 172 -0.21 -13.71 21.88
N GLY A 173 0.79 -13.39 21.06
CA GLY A 173 2.02 -14.17 20.91
C GLY A 173 1.84 -15.40 20.00
N LYS A 174 0.68 -15.58 19.38
CA LYS A 174 0.43 -16.64 18.41
C LYS A 174 0.12 -16.10 17.02
N PHE A 175 0.32 -16.94 16.03
CA PHE A 175 -0.08 -16.68 14.66
C PHE A 175 -0.84 -17.88 14.09
N VAL A 176 -1.50 -17.64 12.97
CA VAL A 176 -2.16 -18.69 12.19
C VAL A 176 -1.89 -18.49 10.72
N ARG A 177 -1.91 -19.59 9.96
CA ARG A 177 -1.61 -19.62 8.53
C ARG A 177 -2.72 -20.32 7.77
N VAL A 178 -3.19 -19.69 6.70
CA VAL A 178 -4.14 -20.27 5.74
C VAL A 178 -3.48 -20.29 4.37
N ASP A 179 -3.05 -21.48 3.95
CA ASP A 179 -2.47 -21.74 2.63
C ASP A 179 -3.59 -22.14 1.66
N SER A 180 -3.76 -21.41 0.56
CA SER A 180 -4.77 -21.74 -0.45
C SER A 180 -4.55 -23.10 -1.13
N ALA A 181 -3.32 -23.63 -1.13
CA ALA A 181 -3.06 -24.98 -1.62
C ALA A 181 -3.48 -26.07 -0.62
N ASN A 182 -3.60 -25.72 0.66
CA ASN A 182 -3.81 -26.64 1.77
C ASN A 182 -4.84 -26.09 2.75
N LEU A 183 -6.07 -25.86 2.26
CA LEU A 183 -7.16 -25.28 3.02
C LEU A 183 -7.55 -26.14 4.24
N PRO A 184 -7.97 -25.51 5.36
CA PRO A 184 -8.47 -26.23 6.54
C PRO A 184 -9.72 -27.08 6.26
N SER A 185 -9.88 -28.14 7.05
CA SER A 185 -11.05 -29.03 7.03
C SER A 185 -11.35 -29.55 8.44
N VAL A 186 -12.42 -30.35 8.60
CA VAL A 186 -12.73 -31.01 9.88
C VAL A 186 -11.59 -31.94 10.33
N GLN A 187 -10.92 -32.63 9.39
CA GLN A 187 -9.81 -33.53 9.70
C GLN A 187 -8.48 -32.79 9.90
N LYS A 188 -8.33 -31.60 9.30
CA LYS A 188 -7.15 -30.75 9.40
C LYS A 188 -7.62 -29.34 9.78
N PRO A 189 -8.01 -29.12 11.05
CA PRO A 189 -8.52 -27.83 11.47
C PRO A 189 -7.42 -26.77 11.41
N LEU A 190 -7.85 -25.51 11.44
CA LEU A 190 -6.95 -24.39 11.56
C LEU A 190 -6.31 -24.38 12.95
N VAL A 191 -4.97 -24.41 13.00
CA VAL A 191 -4.20 -24.48 14.25
C VAL A 191 -3.32 -23.25 14.37
N SER A 192 -3.25 -22.69 15.57
CA SER A 192 -2.34 -21.59 15.89
C SER A 192 -0.95 -22.08 16.27
N GLU A 193 0.05 -21.31 15.89
CA GLU A 193 1.48 -21.52 16.17
C GLU A 193 2.01 -20.35 17.01
N THR A 194 3.15 -20.51 17.67
CA THR A 194 3.78 -19.45 18.47
C THR A 194 4.62 -18.52 17.61
N ILE A 195 4.45 -17.21 17.78
CA ILE A 195 5.32 -16.21 17.16
C ILE A 195 6.72 -16.36 17.75
N THR A 196 7.72 -16.52 16.90
CA THR A 196 9.11 -16.70 17.34
C THR A 196 9.79 -15.36 17.61
N PRO A 197 10.84 -15.31 18.46
CA PRO A 197 11.65 -14.10 18.60
C PRO A 197 12.19 -13.58 17.25
N GLN A 198 12.59 -14.47 16.35
CA GLN A 198 13.08 -14.12 15.02
C GLN A 198 12.00 -13.45 14.15
N ASP A 199 10.72 -13.81 14.32
CA ASP A 199 9.64 -13.09 13.65
C ASP A 199 9.54 -11.64 14.14
N LEU A 200 9.70 -11.43 15.45
CA LEU A 200 9.61 -10.10 16.07
C LEU A 200 10.83 -9.22 15.74
N GLU A 201 11.99 -9.81 15.47
CA GLU A 201 13.21 -9.09 15.06
C GLU A 201 13.14 -8.51 13.64
N LYS A 202 12.16 -8.93 12.82
CA LYS A 202 11.98 -8.39 11.47
C LYS A 202 11.77 -6.86 11.52
N PRO A 203 12.39 -6.07 10.62
CA PRO A 203 12.30 -4.60 10.65
C PRO A 203 10.87 -4.08 10.69
N TRP A 204 9.95 -4.69 9.92
CA TRP A 204 8.54 -4.36 9.92
C TRP A 204 7.90 -4.46 11.31
N TYR A 205 8.19 -5.51 12.06
CA TYR A 205 7.65 -5.71 13.41
C TYR A 205 8.24 -4.70 14.39
N GLN A 206 9.56 -4.51 14.37
CA GLN A 206 10.24 -3.55 15.25
C GLN A 206 9.72 -2.12 15.07
N VAL A 207 9.59 -1.67 13.81
CA VAL A 207 9.08 -0.32 13.50
C VAL A 207 7.65 -0.16 14.01
N ASN A 208 6.76 -1.12 13.74
CA ASN A 208 5.36 -1.00 14.12
C ASN A 208 5.12 -1.13 15.63
N LEU A 209 5.82 -2.04 16.31
CA LEU A 209 5.79 -2.14 17.77
C LEU A 209 6.27 -0.84 18.42
N ASN A 210 7.32 -0.22 17.88
CA ASN A 210 7.81 1.07 18.38
C ASN A 210 6.82 2.22 18.10
N ASN A 211 6.14 2.21 16.95
CA ASN A 211 5.11 3.20 16.63
C ASN A 211 3.86 3.02 17.51
N ASP A 212 3.46 1.79 17.81
CA ASP A 212 2.36 1.48 18.73
C ASP A 212 2.70 1.95 20.14
N LYS A 213 3.90 1.65 20.65
CA LYS A 213 4.38 2.15 21.95
C LYS A 213 4.34 3.67 22.06
N LYS A 214 4.64 4.41 20.98
CA LYS A 214 4.57 5.87 20.96
C LYS A 214 3.12 6.38 21.05
N ILE A 215 2.19 5.72 20.35
CA ILE A 215 0.75 6.05 20.43
C ILE A 215 0.22 5.72 21.82
N ASP A 216 0.50 4.51 22.32
CA ASP A 216 0.07 4.05 23.64
C ASP A 216 0.66 4.89 24.77
N GLY A 217 1.92 5.33 24.63
CA GLY A 217 2.58 6.26 25.53
C GLY A 217 1.82 7.59 25.69
N ALA A 218 1.16 8.07 24.63
CA ALA A 218 0.31 9.25 24.70
C ALA A 218 -1.02 9.01 25.43
N LEU A 219 -1.38 7.74 25.66
CA LEU A 219 -2.64 7.29 26.27
C LEU A 219 -2.48 6.75 27.69
N VAL A 220 -1.27 6.76 28.26
CA VAL A 220 -0.98 6.20 29.61
C VAL A 220 -1.90 6.78 30.69
N ASN A 221 -2.42 7.99 30.51
CA ASN A 221 -3.35 8.63 31.44
C ASN A 221 -4.82 8.16 31.30
N PHE A 222 -5.15 7.33 30.30
CA PHE A 222 -6.52 6.94 29.96
C PHE A 222 -6.76 5.42 29.98
N GLY A 223 -5.70 4.59 29.95
CA GLY A 223 -5.81 3.13 29.91
C GLY A 223 -6.17 2.56 28.52
N ASP A 224 -6.40 1.24 28.44
CA ASP A 224 -6.61 0.52 27.16
C ASP A 224 -7.94 0.88 26.46
N ASN A 225 -8.90 1.41 27.21
CA ASN A 225 -10.21 1.78 26.69
C ASN A 225 -10.44 3.27 26.93
N ILE A 226 -10.80 4.00 25.88
CA ILE A 226 -11.01 5.45 25.94
C ILE A 226 -12.45 5.80 25.57
N SER A 227 -12.92 6.97 25.99
CA SER A 227 -14.20 7.52 25.51
C SER A 227 -14.01 8.24 24.16
N ARG A 228 -15.11 8.43 23.41
CA ARG A 228 -15.09 9.25 22.17
C ARG A 228 -14.48 10.63 22.34
N SER A 229 -14.67 11.27 23.50
CA SER A 229 -14.11 12.60 23.77
C SER A 229 -12.59 12.62 23.88
N GLN A 230 -11.96 11.47 24.15
CA GLN A 230 -10.50 11.30 24.30
C GLN A 230 -9.82 10.82 23.01
N VAL A 231 -10.58 10.62 21.93
CA VAL A 231 -10.02 10.14 20.65
C VAL A 231 -9.13 11.21 20.01
N LYS A 232 -9.36 12.50 20.30
CA LYS A 232 -8.57 13.61 19.75
C LYS A 232 -7.09 13.52 20.15
N GLU A 233 -6.81 13.07 21.37
CA GLU A 233 -5.46 12.85 21.89
C GLU A 233 -4.77 11.70 21.12
N VAL A 234 -5.48 10.61 20.85
CA VAL A 234 -4.99 9.49 20.02
C VAL A 234 -4.67 9.98 18.61
N LEU A 235 -5.61 10.68 17.97
CA LEU A 235 -5.44 11.16 16.59
C LEU A 235 -4.26 12.12 16.47
N SER A 236 -4.07 12.98 17.47
CA SER A 236 -2.91 13.87 17.54
C SER A 236 -1.60 13.09 17.60
N ALA A 237 -1.52 12.04 18.42
CA ALA A 237 -0.33 11.18 18.52
C ALA A 237 -0.07 10.41 17.21
N VAL A 238 -1.13 9.83 16.62
CA VAL A 238 -1.06 9.06 15.36
C VAL A 238 -0.53 9.92 14.21
N VAL A 239 -1.12 11.09 13.98
CA VAL A 239 -0.69 12.01 12.92
C VAL A 239 0.72 12.53 13.19
N SER A 240 1.09 12.73 14.47
CA SER A 240 2.42 13.22 14.86
C SER A 240 3.54 12.20 14.70
N LEU A 241 3.25 10.89 14.55
CA LEU A 241 4.27 9.87 14.28
C LEU A 241 5.09 10.18 13.02
N LYS A 242 4.56 11.04 12.13
CA LYS A 242 5.21 11.48 10.89
C LYS A 242 6.00 12.78 10.99
N ILE A 243 6.01 13.48 12.14
CA ILE A 243 6.57 14.84 12.23
C ILE A 243 8.04 14.88 12.72
N LYS A 244 8.62 13.76 13.17
CA LYS A 244 10.02 13.71 13.65
C LYS A 244 11.00 13.10 12.64
N THR A 245 11.15 13.68 11.45
CA THR A 245 12.40 13.65 10.67
C THR A 245 12.45 14.79 9.66
N ALA A 246 12.92 15.95 10.12
CA ALA A 246 13.88 16.76 9.38
C ALA A 246 14.69 17.53 10.43
N PRO A 247 16.01 17.27 10.61
CA PRO A 247 16.85 18.24 11.27
C PRO A 247 16.79 19.53 10.45
N LYS A 248 16.50 20.65 11.11
CA LYS A 248 16.86 21.96 10.56
C LYS A 248 18.39 22.00 10.50
N GLU A 249 18.98 21.82 9.33
CA GLU A 249 20.32 22.33 9.11
C GLU A 249 20.19 23.85 8.98
N ASP A 250 20.61 24.51 10.05
CA ASP A 250 20.81 25.96 10.07
C ASP A 250 22.26 26.24 9.68
N ILE A 251 22.41 27.11 8.67
CA ILE A 251 23.53 28.00 8.37
C ILE A 251 24.80 27.37 7.73
N LEU A 252 25.02 27.66 6.43
CA LEU A 252 25.99 28.69 6.01
C LEU A 252 25.84 29.11 4.52
N LYS A 253 25.36 30.35 4.36
CA LYS A 253 25.82 31.38 3.40
C LYS A 253 25.95 31.00 1.91
N ASN A 254 25.05 31.57 1.09
CA ASN A 254 25.49 32.44 -0.02
C ASN A 254 24.40 33.44 -0.43
N LYS A 255 24.81 34.71 -0.51
CA LYS A 255 24.06 35.90 -0.96
C LYS A 255 23.94 35.89 -2.51
N PRO A 256 23.04 36.70 -3.11
CA PRO A 256 22.54 36.52 -4.47
C PRO A 256 23.35 37.30 -5.53
N VAL A 257 23.31 36.77 -6.75
CA VAL A 257 23.53 37.46 -8.04
C VAL A 257 22.48 36.81 -8.96
N GLY A 258 21.60 37.47 -9.71
CA GLY A 258 21.55 38.81 -10.27
C GLY A 258 21.03 38.64 -11.71
N SER A 259 19.75 38.97 -11.91
CA SER A 259 19.00 39.33 -13.14
C SER A 259 19.55 38.99 -14.55
N ALA A 260 18.69 38.42 -15.40
CA ALA A 260 18.38 39.01 -16.72
C ALA A 260 17.02 38.54 -17.27
N GLU A 261 16.30 39.49 -17.86
CA GLU A 261 14.91 39.51 -18.33
C GLU A 261 14.66 38.84 -19.69
N ALA A 262 13.38 38.53 -19.94
CA ALA A 262 12.57 38.82 -21.15
C ALA A 262 11.39 37.83 -21.20
N SER A 263 10.15 38.11 -21.62
CA SER A 263 9.32 39.30 -21.84
C SER A 263 7.93 38.76 -22.30
N VAL A 264 6.87 39.20 -21.61
CA VAL A 264 5.39 39.26 -21.88
C VAL A 264 4.97 39.23 -23.39
N PRO A 265 3.71 38.92 -23.82
CA PRO A 265 2.46 39.18 -23.07
C PRO A 265 1.23 38.26 -23.22
N ALA A 266 0.27 38.60 -22.37
CA ALA A 266 -1.10 38.11 -22.22
C ALA A 266 -2.05 38.52 -23.36
N SER A 267 -3.11 37.72 -23.55
CA SER A 267 -4.39 38.18 -24.11
C SER A 267 -5.55 37.50 -23.37
N ALA A 268 -6.46 38.36 -22.89
CA ALA A 268 -7.83 38.05 -22.44
C ALA A 268 -8.70 37.66 -23.66
N VAL A 269 -9.96 37.20 -23.65
CA VAL A 269 -11.20 37.21 -22.81
C VAL A 269 -12.09 36.05 -23.41
N PRO A 270 -13.44 35.93 -23.29
CA PRO A 270 -14.40 35.87 -22.19
C PRO A 270 -15.24 34.56 -22.11
N SER A 271 -16.04 34.52 -21.05
CA SER A 271 -17.28 33.74 -20.82
C SER A 271 -18.41 34.02 -21.83
N ALA A 272 -19.21 33.00 -22.23
CA ALA A 272 -20.69 33.01 -22.26
C ALA A 272 -21.33 31.84 -23.08
N SER A 273 -22.17 31.06 -22.39
CA SER A 273 -23.53 30.58 -22.74
C SER A 273 -23.98 30.37 -24.20
N ALA A 274 -24.44 29.15 -24.54
CA ALA A 274 -25.84 28.83 -24.90
C ALA A 274 -25.98 27.45 -25.60
N SER A 275 -26.98 26.66 -25.21
CA SER A 275 -27.60 25.61 -26.04
C SER A 275 -28.61 26.23 -27.02
N PRO A 276 -28.95 25.56 -28.13
CA PRO A 276 -30.27 24.93 -28.21
C PRO A 276 -30.33 23.57 -28.95
N GLU A 277 -31.55 23.04 -28.95
CA GLU A 277 -32.08 21.70 -29.27
C GLU A 277 -31.88 21.11 -30.68
N ILE A 278 -31.76 19.77 -30.66
CA ILE A 278 -32.45 18.71 -31.43
C ILE A 278 -32.59 18.86 -32.96
N LEU A 279 -31.96 17.92 -33.70
CA LEU A 279 -32.61 17.24 -34.84
C LEU A 279 -32.02 15.83 -35.05
N ILE A 280 -32.80 14.81 -34.71
CA ILE A 280 -32.49 13.40 -34.98
C ILE A 280 -32.81 13.10 -36.45
N LYS A 281 -31.84 12.55 -37.20
CA LYS A 281 -32.09 11.75 -38.40
C LYS A 281 -31.30 10.44 -38.33
N PRO A 282 -31.90 9.29 -38.68
CA PRO A 282 -31.25 7.99 -38.60
C PRO A 282 -30.35 7.77 -39.81
N THR A 283 -29.13 7.27 -39.64
CA THR A 283 -28.32 6.81 -40.77
C THR A 283 -27.49 5.59 -40.41
N LYS A 284 -27.43 4.68 -41.38
CA LYS A 284 -27.07 3.27 -41.32
C LYS A 284 -25.69 2.97 -40.71
N SER A 285 -25.67 1.85 -40.00
CA SER A 285 -24.48 1.06 -39.69
C SER A 285 -23.65 0.81 -40.95
N LEU A 286 -22.40 1.28 -40.93
CA LEU A 286 -21.34 0.87 -41.84
C LEU A 286 -20.12 0.55 -40.97
N THR A 287 -19.91 -0.73 -40.72
CA THR A 287 -18.62 -1.31 -40.29
C THR A 287 -17.53 -0.96 -41.31
N PRO A 288 -16.48 -0.23 -40.94
CA PRO A 288 -15.25 -0.21 -41.71
C PRO A 288 -14.37 -1.37 -41.25
N SER A 289 -14.22 -2.36 -42.13
CA SER A 289 -13.13 -3.35 -42.05
C SER A 289 -11.80 -2.63 -42.27
N LEU A 290 -11.03 -2.44 -41.21
CA LEU A 290 -9.64 -2.00 -41.30
C LEU A 290 -8.74 -3.24 -41.47
N LYS A 291 -8.16 -3.33 -42.66
CA LYS A 291 -7.01 -4.16 -43.01
C LYS A 291 -5.97 -4.12 -41.87
N PRO A 292 -5.44 -5.26 -41.38
CA PRO A 292 -4.38 -5.24 -40.38
C PRO A 292 -3.18 -4.46 -40.90
N ALA A 293 -2.80 -3.41 -40.17
CA ALA A 293 -1.53 -2.73 -40.40
C ALA A 293 -0.37 -3.74 -40.20
N PRO A 294 0.75 -3.59 -40.93
CA PRO A 294 1.91 -4.45 -40.70
C PRO A 294 2.34 -4.32 -39.24
N VAL A 295 2.33 -5.43 -38.51
CA VAL A 295 2.87 -5.48 -37.15
C VAL A 295 4.36 -5.18 -37.27
N ALA A 296 4.75 -3.96 -36.91
CA ALA A 296 6.15 -3.59 -36.80
C ALA A 296 6.81 -4.56 -35.81
N GLU A 297 7.90 -5.19 -36.25
CA GLU A 297 8.70 -6.09 -35.44
C GLU A 297 9.31 -5.27 -34.29
N GLN A 298 8.69 -5.35 -33.11
CA GLN A 298 9.09 -4.55 -31.96
C GLN A 298 10.40 -5.11 -31.41
N LYS A 299 11.46 -4.31 -31.46
CA LYS A 299 12.77 -4.65 -30.89
C LYS A 299 12.67 -4.71 -29.36
N LEU A 300 13.28 -5.73 -28.75
CA LEU A 300 13.39 -5.83 -27.29
C LEU A 300 14.19 -4.65 -26.73
N THR A 301 13.57 -3.88 -25.83
CA THR A 301 14.24 -2.78 -25.11
C THR A 301 13.89 -2.80 -23.63
N ILE A 302 14.76 -2.21 -22.81
CA ILE A 302 14.51 -1.93 -21.39
C ILE A 302 14.60 -0.41 -21.21
N THR A 303 13.55 0.20 -20.70
CA THR A 303 13.46 1.65 -20.45
C THR A 303 13.63 2.00 -18.99
N GLY A 304 13.41 1.05 -18.06
CA GLY A 304 13.59 1.30 -16.64
C GLY A 304 13.36 0.09 -15.74
N VAL A 305 13.74 0.25 -14.48
CA VAL A 305 13.44 -0.69 -13.38
C VAL A 305 12.94 0.09 -12.16
N SER A 306 11.91 -0.44 -11.50
CA SER A 306 11.36 0.12 -10.25
C SER A 306 11.13 -1.00 -9.23
N PRO A 307 11.63 -0.90 -7.98
CA PRO A 307 12.57 0.12 -7.54
C PRO A 307 13.88 0.00 -8.31
N ASN A 308 14.71 1.05 -8.29
CA ASN A 308 16.09 1.00 -8.79
C ASN A 308 17.11 0.85 -7.65
N THR A 309 16.65 0.50 -6.46
CA THR A 309 17.50 0.23 -5.29
C THR A 309 16.96 -0.91 -4.46
N ALA A 310 17.85 -1.63 -3.76
CA ALA A 310 17.50 -2.62 -2.75
C ALA A 310 18.55 -2.64 -1.64
N PRO A 311 18.18 -3.00 -0.40
CA PRO A 311 19.16 -3.34 0.62
C PRO A 311 19.84 -4.68 0.29
N GLY A 312 21.15 -4.78 0.53
CA GLY A 312 21.97 -5.96 0.21
C GLY A 312 21.88 -7.09 1.23
N ASN A 313 22.72 -7.02 2.27
CA ASN A 313 22.84 -8.08 3.29
C ASN A 313 21.67 -8.06 4.29
N GLY A 314 21.13 -9.23 4.62
CA GLY A 314 20.13 -9.41 5.69
C GLY A 314 18.67 -9.22 5.30
N TYR A 315 18.36 -8.96 4.02
CA TYR A 315 16.99 -8.78 3.53
C TYR A 315 16.58 -9.91 2.60
N GLN A 316 15.33 -10.36 2.74
CA GLN A 316 14.95 -11.65 2.18
C GLN A 316 14.64 -11.56 0.67
N TYR A 317 13.92 -10.55 0.17
CA TYR A 317 13.59 -10.46 -1.27
C TYR A 317 13.21 -9.02 -1.68
N THR A 318 13.51 -8.61 -2.92
CA THR A 318 13.01 -7.34 -3.49
C THR A 318 12.24 -7.60 -4.79
N ARG A 319 10.96 -7.23 -4.85
CA ARG A 319 10.18 -7.30 -6.11
C ARG A 319 10.57 -6.15 -7.02
N LEU A 320 10.89 -6.47 -8.27
CA LEU A 320 11.30 -5.57 -9.33
C LEU A 320 10.25 -5.55 -10.45
N THR A 321 9.89 -4.35 -10.89
CA THR A 321 9.13 -4.10 -12.12
C THR A 321 10.08 -3.57 -13.17
N ILE A 322 10.20 -4.29 -14.29
CA ILE A 322 11.01 -3.92 -15.44
C ILE A 322 10.09 -3.38 -16.54
N SER A 323 10.38 -2.17 -17.02
CA SER A 323 9.64 -1.51 -18.10
C SER A 323 10.44 -1.57 -19.40
N GLY A 324 9.75 -1.76 -20.52
CA GLY A 324 10.38 -1.89 -21.83
C GLY A 324 9.40 -2.15 -22.97
N THR A 325 9.85 -2.81 -24.03
CA THR A 325 9.03 -3.20 -25.19
C THR A 325 9.35 -4.61 -25.64
N ALA A 326 8.38 -5.28 -26.27
CA ALA A 326 8.51 -6.63 -26.83
C ALA A 326 8.80 -7.73 -25.79
N PHE A 327 8.24 -7.62 -24.59
CA PHE A 327 8.30 -8.69 -23.59
C PHE A 327 7.31 -9.82 -23.89
N SER A 328 7.75 -11.05 -23.61
CA SER A 328 7.01 -12.30 -23.76
C SER A 328 7.10 -13.17 -22.50
N SER A 329 6.27 -14.22 -22.41
CA SER A 329 6.17 -15.07 -21.22
C SER A 329 7.42 -15.88 -20.91
N ASN A 330 8.34 -16.02 -21.88
CA ASN A 330 9.61 -16.73 -21.74
C ASN A 330 10.80 -15.80 -21.47
N CYS A 331 10.57 -14.53 -21.13
CA CYS A 331 11.64 -13.63 -20.77
C CYS A 331 12.31 -14.03 -19.45
N GLN A 332 13.64 -14.00 -19.44
CA GLN A 332 14.46 -14.12 -18.22
C GLN A 332 15.13 -12.78 -17.95
N ALA A 333 15.14 -12.34 -16.69
CA ALA A 333 15.80 -11.12 -16.28
C ALA A 333 16.93 -11.41 -15.28
N PHE A 334 17.99 -10.60 -15.34
CA PHE A 334 19.15 -10.71 -14.48
C PHE A 334 19.57 -9.33 -13.97
N LEU A 335 19.99 -9.29 -12.71
CA LEU A 335 20.71 -8.18 -12.08
C LEU A 335 22.19 -8.56 -11.97
N GLY A 336 23.03 -8.03 -12.86
CA GLY A 336 24.40 -8.51 -13.04
C GLY A 336 24.41 -10.02 -13.37
N SER A 337 24.96 -10.84 -12.47
CA SER A 337 24.94 -12.32 -12.56
C SER A 337 23.79 -12.99 -11.81
N HIS A 338 22.94 -12.23 -11.11
CA HIS A 338 21.85 -12.77 -10.30
C HIS A 338 20.56 -12.87 -11.11
N ALA A 339 20.02 -14.08 -11.27
CA ALA A 339 18.73 -14.28 -11.94
C ALA A 339 17.59 -13.74 -11.06
N LEU A 340 16.61 -13.08 -11.67
CA LEU A 340 15.36 -12.74 -10.99
C LEU A 340 14.47 -13.99 -10.95
N GLU A 341 13.92 -14.27 -9.78
CA GLU A 341 12.98 -15.35 -9.53
C GLU A 341 11.53 -14.88 -9.74
N ASN A 342 10.57 -15.82 -9.84
CA ASN A 342 9.14 -15.52 -9.96
C ASN A 342 8.79 -14.53 -11.08
N MET A 343 9.49 -14.65 -12.23
CA MET A 343 9.26 -13.81 -13.39
C MET A 343 7.81 -13.94 -13.91
N LYS A 344 7.14 -12.81 -14.09
CA LYS A 344 5.76 -12.72 -14.57
C LYS A 344 5.64 -11.64 -15.65
N LEU A 345 5.09 -12.02 -16.81
CA LEU A 345 4.66 -11.06 -17.82
C LEU A 345 3.34 -10.42 -17.39
N VAL A 346 3.35 -9.11 -17.18
CA VAL A 346 2.15 -8.32 -16.89
C VAL A 346 1.56 -7.77 -18.20
N SER A 347 2.42 -7.31 -19.10
CA SER A 347 2.06 -6.88 -20.45
C SER A 347 3.30 -6.95 -21.37
N ALA A 348 3.14 -6.71 -22.67
CA ALA A 348 4.25 -6.64 -23.62
C ALA A 348 5.29 -5.53 -23.31
N SER A 349 5.01 -4.66 -22.34
CA SER A 349 5.91 -3.59 -21.87
C SER A 349 6.29 -3.66 -20.39
N VAL A 350 5.76 -4.64 -19.65
CA VAL A 350 5.99 -4.77 -18.20
C VAL A 350 6.26 -6.22 -17.80
N LEU A 351 7.42 -6.45 -17.18
CA LEU A 351 7.79 -7.68 -16.49
C LEU A 351 7.88 -7.43 -15.00
N GLU A 352 7.42 -8.37 -14.18
CA GLU A 352 7.70 -8.43 -12.75
C GLU A 352 8.65 -9.58 -12.47
N GLY A 353 9.58 -9.40 -11.54
CA GLY A 353 10.47 -10.43 -11.04
C GLY A 353 10.88 -10.16 -9.60
N THR A 354 11.51 -11.11 -8.95
CA THR A 354 11.94 -11.01 -7.55
C THR A 354 13.44 -11.21 -7.47
N LEU A 355 14.15 -10.21 -6.96
CA LEU A 355 15.55 -10.33 -6.60
C LEU A 355 15.67 -11.11 -5.28
N GLY A 356 16.53 -12.13 -5.27
CA GLY A 356 16.83 -12.93 -4.09
C GLY A 356 17.59 -12.17 -2.99
N ALA A 357 17.83 -12.86 -1.87
CA ALA A 357 18.54 -12.31 -0.70
C ALA A 357 20.06 -12.19 -0.92
N ASN A 358 20.71 -11.44 -0.01
CA ASN A 358 22.18 -11.42 0.17
C ASN A 358 22.96 -11.00 -1.09
N ILE A 359 22.45 -10.00 -1.80
CA ILE A 359 23.16 -9.40 -2.92
C ILE A 359 24.20 -8.41 -2.37
N ALA A 360 25.44 -8.50 -2.85
CA ALA A 360 26.50 -7.61 -2.41
C ALA A 360 26.16 -6.14 -2.74
N PRO A 361 26.48 -5.18 -1.86
CA PRO A 361 26.30 -3.75 -2.17
C PRO A 361 27.15 -3.34 -3.38
N ALA A 362 26.49 -2.94 -4.47
CA ALA A 362 27.09 -2.46 -5.71
C ALA A 362 26.04 -1.85 -6.64
N VAL A 363 26.50 -1.17 -7.70
CA VAL A 363 25.65 -0.75 -8.82
C VAL A 363 25.68 -1.83 -9.90
N TYR A 364 24.52 -2.29 -10.30
CA TYR A 364 24.32 -3.40 -11.23
C TYR A 364 23.62 -2.97 -12.52
N ASP A 365 23.94 -3.68 -13.59
CA ASP A 365 23.21 -3.67 -14.85
C ASP A 365 21.99 -4.59 -14.75
N ILE A 366 20.89 -4.22 -15.41
CA ILE A 366 19.76 -5.13 -15.62
C ILE A 366 19.76 -5.61 -17.06
N SER A 367 19.61 -6.92 -17.25
CA SER A 367 19.45 -7.51 -18.56
C SER A 367 18.20 -8.37 -18.65
N VAL A 368 17.55 -8.33 -19.80
CA VAL A 368 16.38 -9.15 -20.13
C VAL A 368 16.69 -9.91 -21.41
N ASN A 369 16.45 -11.21 -21.41
CA ASN A 369 16.56 -12.09 -22.57
C ASN A 369 15.19 -12.69 -22.88
N CYS A 370 14.67 -12.39 -24.07
CA CYS A 370 13.40 -12.92 -24.58
C CYS A 370 13.65 -13.52 -25.96
N ASN A 371 13.32 -14.81 -26.17
CA ASN A 371 13.45 -15.47 -27.48
C ASN A 371 14.84 -15.33 -28.15
N GLY A 372 15.93 -15.24 -27.37
CA GLY A 372 17.29 -15.05 -27.90
C GLY A 372 17.68 -13.62 -28.21
N GLN A 373 16.75 -12.65 -28.09
CA GLN A 373 17.09 -11.22 -28.08
C GLN A 373 17.46 -10.79 -26.66
N LYS A 374 18.57 -10.06 -26.52
CA LYS A 374 19.05 -9.53 -25.24
C LYS A 374 18.97 -8.00 -25.24
N ALA A 375 18.36 -7.44 -24.21
CA ALA A 375 18.43 -6.02 -23.89
C ALA A 375 19.16 -5.83 -22.56
N VAL A 376 19.92 -4.73 -22.43
CA VAL A 376 20.67 -4.38 -21.23
C VAL A 376 20.44 -2.91 -20.92
N LEU A 377 20.11 -2.62 -19.66
CA LEU A 377 20.10 -1.28 -19.08
C LEU A 377 21.27 -1.19 -18.09
N SER A 378 22.30 -0.44 -18.46
CA SER A 378 23.51 -0.35 -17.63
C SER A 378 23.34 0.58 -16.44
N LYS A 379 23.96 0.23 -15.31
CA LYS A 379 23.91 0.94 -14.03
C LYS A 379 22.47 1.27 -13.58
N ALA A 380 21.55 0.36 -13.86
CA ALA A 380 20.12 0.54 -13.65
C ALA A 380 19.70 0.44 -12.18
N PHE A 381 20.51 -0.18 -11.33
CA PHE A 381 20.05 -0.63 -10.02
C PHE A 381 21.17 -0.58 -8.97
N ASN A 382 20.91 0.01 -7.81
CA ASN A 382 21.89 0.16 -6.74
C ASN A 382 21.51 -0.66 -5.50
N VAL A 383 22.32 -1.66 -5.18
CA VAL A 383 22.24 -2.40 -3.92
C VAL A 383 23.05 -1.66 -2.88
N TYR A 384 22.44 -1.26 -1.77
CA TYR A 384 23.09 -0.50 -0.71
C TYR A 384 23.20 -1.30 0.60
N GLU A 385 24.20 -0.95 1.39
CA GLU A 385 24.29 -1.41 2.78
C GLU A 385 23.39 -0.53 3.65
N PRO A 386 22.43 -1.10 4.41
CA PRO A 386 21.62 -0.32 5.33
C PRO A 386 22.51 0.31 6.39
N LYS A 387 22.34 1.60 6.66
CA LYS A 387 22.99 2.24 7.81
C LYS A 387 22.23 1.82 9.08
N GLU A 388 22.97 1.32 10.07
CA GLU A 388 22.47 0.98 11.41
C GLU A 388 21.82 2.17 12.13
#